data_AF-A0AAE8MKL0-F1
#
_entry.id   AF-A0AAE8MKL0-F1
#
_cell.length_a   1.000
_cell.length_b   1.000
_cell.length_c   1.000
_cell.angle_alpha   90.00
_cell.angle_beta   90.00
_cell.angle_gamma   90.00
#
_symmetry.space_group_name_H-M   'P 1'
#
loop_
_entity.id
_entity.type
_entity.pdbx_description
1 polymer ?
#
loop_
_entity_poly.entity_id
_entity_poly.type
_entity_poly.pdbx_seq_one_letter_code
_entity_poly.pdbx_strand_id
1 'polypeptide(L)'
;MEHGAVAAYGSLAHQWAGSNTTQVLELILADDPFQPKSEWNVTTDLYPERATSNIIADAAHALFPEQGKAVVDAILPWLQQQSSKL
;
A
#
# COMPACT_ATOMS: atom_id res chain seq x y z
N MET A 1 -19.77 3.75 22.65
CA MET A 1 -20.30 2.49 22.08
C MET A 1 -19.30 1.84 21.12
N GLU A 2 -18.58 2.60 20.29
CA GLU A 2 -17.66 2.08 19.26
C GLU A 2 -16.46 1.27 19.80
N HIS A 3 -15.79 1.74 20.86
CA HIS A 3 -14.58 1.08 21.39
C HIS A 3 -14.80 -0.35 21.90
N GLY A 4 -15.98 -0.67 22.44
CA GLY A 4 -16.29 -2.02 22.93
C GLY A 4 -16.48 -3.03 21.79
N ALA A 5 -17.03 -2.58 20.65
CA ALA A 5 -17.21 -3.42 19.47
C ALA A 5 -15.86 -3.75 18.80
N VAL A 6 -14.95 -2.77 18.72
CA VAL A 6 -13.60 -2.98 18.17
C VAL A 6 -12.80 -3.96 19.02
N ALA A 7 -12.86 -3.84 20.35
CA ALA A 7 -12.14 -4.74 21.26
C ALA A 7 -12.68 -6.19 21.20
N ALA A 8 -14.00 -6.37 21.05
CA ALA A 8 -14.62 -7.69 20.97
C ALA A 8 -14.33 -8.43 19.66
N TYR A 9 -14.04 -7.70 18.58
CA TYR A 9 -13.79 -8.29 17.26
C TYR A 9 -12.40 -8.93 17.15
N GLY A 10 -11.44 -8.52 17.98
CA GLY A 10 -10.07 -9.01 17.93
C GLY A 10 -9.28 -8.41 16.76
N SER A 11 -8.30 -9.14 16.22
CA SER A 11 -7.43 -8.60 15.17
C SER A 11 -8.16 -8.50 13.82
N LEU A 12 -8.33 -7.27 13.36
CA LEU A 12 -8.85 -7.00 12.02
C LEU A 12 -7.79 -7.16 10.92
N ALA A 13 -6.51 -7.41 11.25
CA ALA A 13 -5.40 -7.33 10.29
C ALA A 13 -5.63 -8.14 8.99
N HIS A 14 -6.29 -9.30 9.04
CA HIS A 14 -6.60 -10.10 7.85
C HIS A 14 -7.66 -9.47 6.91
N GLN A 15 -8.40 -8.45 7.35
CA GLN A 15 -9.49 -7.81 6.61
C GLN A 15 -9.04 -6.55 5.86
N TRP A 16 -8.00 -5.87 6.36
CA TRP A 16 -7.60 -4.55 5.86
C TRP A 16 -6.76 -4.59 4.58
N ALA A 17 -6.24 -5.74 4.16
CA ALA A 17 -5.42 -5.86 2.95
C ALA A 17 -5.83 -7.01 2.02
N GLY A 18 -7.12 -7.34 1.98
CA GLY A 18 -7.65 -8.42 1.15
C GLY A 18 -7.40 -9.82 1.73
N SER A 19 -8.00 -10.83 1.09
CA SER A 19 -7.85 -12.26 1.46
C SER A 19 -6.37 -12.66 1.62
N ASN A 20 -6.10 -13.68 2.45
CA ASN A 20 -4.77 -14.08 2.92
C ASN A 20 -3.70 -14.28 1.83
N THR A 21 -4.06 -14.39 0.55
CA THR A 21 -3.14 -14.65 -0.57
C THR A 21 -3.00 -13.50 -1.58
N THR A 22 -3.74 -12.40 -1.42
CA THR A 22 -3.69 -11.30 -2.39
C THR A 22 -2.36 -10.56 -2.31
N GLN A 23 -1.65 -10.39 -3.42
CA GLN A 23 -0.44 -9.57 -3.48
C GLN A 23 -0.81 -8.08 -3.44
N VAL A 24 -0.03 -7.27 -2.71
CA VAL A 24 -0.31 -5.85 -2.49
C VAL A 24 0.86 -5.00 -2.97
N LEU A 25 0.56 -3.95 -3.73
CA LEU A 25 1.50 -2.89 -4.07
C LEU A 25 1.13 -1.63 -3.30
N GLU A 26 2.08 -1.10 -2.52
CA GLU A 26 1.98 0.20 -1.87
C GLU A 26 2.78 1.22 -2.69
N LEU A 27 2.15 2.32 -3.07
CA LEU A 27 2.83 3.46 -3.68
C LEU A 27 2.98 4.55 -2.62
N ILE A 28 4.23 4.88 -2.29
CA ILE A 28 4.57 5.90 -1.29
C ILE A 28 4.93 7.18 -2.02
N LEU A 29 4.36 8.30 -1.60
CA LEU A 29 4.54 9.59 -2.22
C LEU A 29 5.64 10.33 -1.44
N ALA A 30 6.77 10.64 -2.08
CA ALA A 30 7.97 11.07 -1.38
C ALA A 30 7.81 12.40 -0.62
N ASP A 31 6.94 13.28 -1.12
CA ASP A 31 6.76 14.65 -0.66
C ASP A 31 5.34 14.92 -0.12
N ASP A 32 4.58 13.86 0.23
CA ASP A 32 3.24 14.01 0.81
C ASP A 32 3.32 14.63 2.23
N PRO A 33 2.76 15.83 2.46
CA PRO A 33 2.78 16.48 3.76
C PRO A 33 1.92 15.77 4.82
N PHE A 34 1.05 14.84 4.40
CA PHE A 34 0.16 14.09 5.29
C PHE A 34 0.71 12.73 5.70
N GLN A 35 1.77 12.23 5.05
CA GLN A 35 2.37 10.93 5.36
C GLN A 35 3.86 11.08 5.74
N PRO A 36 4.18 11.25 7.04
CA PRO A 36 5.56 11.37 7.47
C PRO A 36 6.34 10.07 7.22
N LYS A 37 7.66 10.19 7.03
CA LYS A 37 8.54 9.03 6.75
C LYS A 37 8.49 7.91 7.79
N SER A 38 8.13 8.22 9.04
CA SER A 38 7.92 7.22 10.10
C SER A 38 6.72 6.31 9.87
N GLU A 39 5.82 6.69 8.96
CA GLU A 39 4.60 5.97 8.58
C GLU A 39 4.68 5.40 7.16
N TRP A 40 5.89 5.36 6.59
CA TRP A 40 6.15 4.66 5.34
C TRP A 40 6.21 3.16 5.62
N ASN A 41 5.96 2.33 4.60
CA ASN A 41 6.08 0.87 4.67
C ASN A 41 5.08 0.19 5.62
N VAL A 42 4.04 0.89 6.12
CA VAL A 42 3.02 0.31 7.00
C VAL A 42 2.42 -0.96 6.39
N THR A 43 2.16 -0.96 5.09
CA THR A 43 1.61 -2.14 4.41
C THR A 43 2.62 -3.29 4.36
N THR A 44 3.89 -3.02 4.08
CA THR A 44 4.94 -4.06 4.09
C THR A 44 5.28 -4.59 5.47
N ASP A 45 5.18 -3.75 6.51
CA ASP A 45 5.38 -4.17 7.90
C ASP A 45 4.25 -5.10 8.36
N LEU A 46 3.01 -4.82 7.94
CA LEU A 46 1.85 -5.67 8.25
C LEU A 46 1.81 -6.97 7.43
N TYR A 47 2.31 -6.96 6.19
CA TYR A 47 2.20 -8.10 5.26
C TYR A 47 3.52 -8.39 4.51
N PRO A 48 4.62 -8.71 5.23
CA PRO A 48 5.96 -8.80 4.65
C PRO A 48 6.11 -9.86 3.54
N GLU A 49 5.23 -10.87 3.51
CA GLU A 49 5.30 -11.95 2.53
C GLU A 49 4.61 -11.63 1.19
N ARG A 50 3.76 -10.59 1.15
CA ARG A 50 2.88 -10.32 -0.01
C ARG A 50 2.76 -8.86 -0.41
N ALA A 51 3.23 -7.94 0.43
CA ALA A 51 3.27 -6.52 0.11
C ALA A 51 4.64 -6.12 -0.46
N THR A 52 4.64 -5.10 -1.32
CA THR A 52 5.85 -4.44 -1.81
C THR A 52 5.58 -2.96 -1.89
N SER A 53 6.51 -2.14 -1.43
CA SER A 53 6.39 -0.68 -1.47
C SER A 53 7.29 -0.10 -2.56
N ASN A 54 6.78 0.91 -3.27
CA ASN A 54 7.51 1.67 -4.28
C ASN A 54 7.34 3.16 -4.00
N ILE A 55 8.45 3.89 -3.89
CA ILE A 55 8.44 5.33 -3.60
C ILE A 55 8.44 6.09 -4.92
N ILE A 56 7.45 6.95 -5.12
CA ILE A 56 7.34 7.86 -6.24
C ILE A 56 7.93 9.21 -5.83
N ALA A 57 9.04 9.59 -6.46
CA ALA A 57 9.68 10.89 -6.27
C ALA A 57 8.84 12.02 -6.85
N ASP A 58 9.06 13.24 -6.35
CA ASP A 58 8.39 14.47 -6.81
C ASP A 58 6.84 14.38 -6.74
N ALA A 59 6.31 13.57 -5.82
CA ALA A 59 4.88 13.33 -5.63
C ALA A 59 4.45 13.79 -4.23
N ALA A 60 3.46 14.68 -4.19
CA ALA A 60 2.69 15.03 -3.00
C ALA A 60 1.33 14.32 -3.06
N HIS A 61 0.39 14.70 -2.19
CA HIS A 61 -0.84 13.95 -1.92
C HIS A 61 -1.70 13.59 -3.16
N ALA A 62 -1.70 14.42 -4.21
CA ALA A 62 -2.52 14.18 -5.41
C ALA A 62 -1.76 13.38 -6.48
N LEU A 63 -1.36 12.16 -6.14
CA LEU A 63 -0.49 11.29 -6.94
C LEU A 63 -0.84 11.21 -8.45
N PHE A 64 -2.09 10.92 -8.79
CA PHE A 64 -2.47 10.66 -10.17
C PHE A 64 -2.40 11.91 -11.07
N PRO A 65 -2.92 13.08 -10.65
CA PRO A 65 -2.69 14.33 -11.37
C PRO A 65 -1.23 14.77 -11.45
N GLU A 66 -0.43 14.51 -10.42
CA GLU A 66 0.94 15.02 -10.32
C GLU A 66 1.95 14.15 -11.08
N GLN A 67 1.86 12.83 -10.92
CA GLN A 67 2.89 11.88 -11.34
C GLN A 67 2.31 10.67 -12.11
N GLY A 68 1.28 10.89 -12.93
CA GLY A 68 0.58 9.81 -13.65
C GLY A 68 1.49 8.88 -14.45
N LYS A 69 2.57 9.39 -15.07
CA LYS A 69 3.55 8.53 -15.76
C LYS A 69 4.30 7.61 -14.77
N ALA A 70 4.81 8.17 -13.68
CA ALA A 70 5.56 7.38 -12.69
C ALA A 70 4.69 6.31 -12.03
N VAL A 71 3.40 6.58 -11.83
CA VAL A 71 2.42 5.59 -11.37
C VAL A 71 2.30 4.43 -12.35
N VAL A 72 2.14 4.71 -13.64
CA VAL A 72 2.05 3.66 -14.68
C VAL A 72 3.34 2.85 -14.74
N ASP A 73 4.49 3.53 -14.71
CA ASP A 73 5.81 2.91 -14.76
C ASP A 73 6.08 2.02 -13.52
N ALA A 74 5.47 2.32 -12.37
CA ALA A 74 5.53 1.48 -11.17
C ALA A 74 4.57 0.28 -11.22
N ILE A 75 3.34 0.48 -11.71
CA ILE A 75 2.28 -0.54 -11.69
C ILE A 75 2.50 -1.61 -12.76
N LEU A 76 2.87 -1.23 -14.00
CA LEU A 76 2.92 -2.19 -15.12
C LEU A 76 3.92 -3.34 -14.89
N PRO A 77 5.17 -3.09 -14.47
CA PRO A 77 6.11 -4.18 -14.17
C PRO A 77 5.63 -5.07 -13.03
N TRP A 78 5.01 -4.48 -12.00
CA TRP A 78 4.47 -5.23 -10.87
C TRP A 78 3.33 -6.17 -11.30
N LEU A 79 2.41 -5.69 -12.14
CA LEU A 79 1.33 -6.50 -12.70
C LEU A 79 1.86 -7.65 -13.58
N GLN A 80 2.86 -7.38 -14.43
CA GLN A 80 3.50 -8.41 -15.26
C GLN A 80 4.13 -9.53 -14.39
N GLN A 81 4.76 -9.15 -13.27
CA GLN A 81 5.31 -10.11 -12.32
C GLN A 81 4.20 -10.94 -11.65
N GLN A 82 3.07 -10.33 -11.27
CA GLN A 82 1.97 -11.07 -10.64
C GLN A 82 1.24 -11.99 -11.63
N SER A 83 1.03 -11.54 -12.87
CA SER A 83 0.37 -12.37 -13.89
C SER A 83 1.19 -13.59 -14.30
N SER A 84 2.52 -13.53 -14.15
CA SER A 84 3.42 -14.67 -14.42
C SER A 84 3.42 -15.74 -13.34
N LYS A 85 2.74 -15.49 -12.20
CA LYS A 85 2.60 -16.44 -11.08
C LYS A 85 1.28 -17.22 -11.11
N LEU A 86 0.41 -16.93 -12.08
CA LEU A 86 -0.81 -17.69 -12.38
C LEU A 86 -0.50 -18.85 -13.34
#